data_AF-A0A372Q589-F1
#
_entry.id   AF-A0A372Q589-F1
#
_cell.length_a   1.000
_cell.length_b   1.000
_cell.length_c   1.000
_cell.angle_alpha   90.00
_cell.angle_beta   90.00
_cell.angle_gamma   90.00
#
_symmetry.space_group_name_H-M   'P 1'
#
loop_
_entity.id
_entity.type
_entity.pdbx_description
1 polymer ?
#
loop_
_entity_poly.entity_id
_entity_poly.type
_entity_poly.pdbx_seq_one_letter_code
_entity_poly.pdbx_strand_id
1 'polypeptide(L)' 'MTDANEMTRCEFISSILHASIAIAKKLTSQDIFIVLQKVISGEDATGRVDYAIKSLEDLLCITEGKPCNIKIGYAQNLA' A
#
# COMPACT_ATOMS: atom_id res chain seq x y z
N MET A 1 -5.62 -2.08 -24.01
CA MET A 1 -6.85 -2.40 -23.25
C MET A 1 -6.48 -3.21 -22.02
N THR A 2 -5.56 -2.68 -21.20
CA THR A 2 -4.88 -3.42 -20.12
C THR A 2 -5.04 -2.70 -18.78
N ASP A 3 -5.20 -1.37 -18.83
CA ASP A 3 -5.32 -0.48 -17.67
C ASP A 3 -6.61 -0.71 -16.87
N ALA A 4 -7.69 -1.17 -17.51
CA ALA A 4 -8.95 -1.47 -16.83
C ALA A 4 -8.79 -2.58 -15.79
N ASN A 5 -8.03 -3.64 -16.11
CA ASN A 5 -7.83 -4.76 -15.19
C ASN A 5 -6.92 -4.40 -14.01
N GLU A 6 -5.96 -3.49 -14.22
CA GLU A 6 -5.12 -2.96 -13.16
C GLU A 6 -5.90 -2.02 -12.25
N MET A 7 -6.68 -1.10 -12.84
CA MET A 7 -7.53 -0.15 -12.10
C MET A 7 -8.58 -0.87 -11.25
N THR A 8 -9.30 -1.85 -11.80
CA THR A 8 -10.28 -2.64 -11.05
C THR A 8 -9.63 -3.49 -9.95
N ARG A 9 -8.41 -4.03 -10.17
CA ARG A 9 -7.69 -4.74 -9.08
C ARG A 9 -7.22 -3.76 -7.99
N CYS A 10 -6.80 -2.57 -8.36
CA CYS A 10 -6.46 -1.53 -7.39
C CYS A 10 -7.66 -1.16 -6.52
N GLU A 11 -8.89 -1.15 -7.06
CA GLU A 11 -10.11 -0.94 -6.25
C GLU A 11 -10.37 -2.08 -5.26
N PHE A 12 -10.17 -3.33 -5.67
CA PHE A 12 -10.31 -4.49 -4.78
C PHE A 12 -9.27 -4.49 -3.65
N ILE A 13 -8.00 -4.23 -3.98
CA ILE A 13 -6.92 -4.13 -2.99
C ILE A 13 -7.19 -2.96 -2.04
N SER A 14 -7.60 -1.80 -2.55
CA SER A 14 -7.94 -0.63 -1.72
C SER A 14 -9.04 -0.98 -0.71
N SER A 15 -10.08 -1.68 -1.15
CA SER A 15 -11.19 -2.09 -0.28
C SER A 15 -10.73 -2.98 0.88
N ILE A 16 -9.86 -3.96 0.61
CA ILE A 16 -9.27 -4.82 1.64
C ILE A 16 -8.42 -3.99 2.61
N LEU A 17 -7.53 -3.13 2.09
CA LEU A 17 -6.65 -2.32 2.92
C LEU A 17 -7.44 -1.36 3.83
N HIS A 18 -8.50 -0.73 3.31
CA HIS A 18 -9.37 0.13 4.11
C HIS A 18 -10.06 -0.64 5.25
N ALA A 19 -10.56 -1.85 4.98
CA ALA A 19 -11.16 -2.69 6.01
C ALA A 19 -10.13 -3.11 7.07
N SER A 20 -8.94 -3.54 6.64
CA SER A 20 -7.84 -3.91 7.54
C SER A 20 -7.41 -2.74 8.44
N ILE A 21 -7.29 -1.53 7.89
CA ILE A 21 -6.96 -0.33 8.66
C ILE A 21 -8.05 -0.02 9.67
N ALA A 22 -9.33 -0.09 9.30
CA ALA A 22 -10.43 0.14 10.24
C ALA A 22 -10.40 -0.85 11.43
N ILE A 23 -10.12 -2.12 11.15
CA ILE A 23 -9.93 -3.15 12.20
C ILE A 23 -8.71 -2.83 13.06
N ALA A 24 -7.57 -2.51 12.46
CA ALA A 24 -6.34 -2.18 13.16
C ALA A 24 -6.51 -0.95 14.07
N LYS A 25 -7.16 0.12 13.58
CA LYS A 25 -7.53 1.29 14.39
C LYS A 25 -8.35 0.89 15.61
N LYS A 26 -9.36 0.05 15.43
CA LYS A 26 -10.22 -0.41 16.53
C LYS A 26 -9.47 -1.24 17.57
N LEU A 27 -8.52 -2.08 17.14
CA LEU A 27 -7.76 -2.96 18.03
C LEU A 27 -6.63 -2.23 18.77
N THR A 28 -5.96 -1.29 18.09
CA THR A 28 -4.76 -0.62 18.62
C THR A 28 -5.04 0.76 19.18
N SER A 29 -6.21 1.34 18.90
CA SER A 29 -6.54 2.75 19.14
C SER A 29 -5.54 3.75 18.52
N GLN A 30 -4.73 3.29 17.55
CA GLN A 30 -3.79 4.14 16.83
C GLN A 30 -4.44 4.73 15.58
N ASP A 31 -4.04 5.96 15.27
CA ASP A 31 -4.45 6.62 14.03
C ASP A 31 -3.57 6.19 12.85
N ILE A 32 -4.10 5.24 12.08
CA ILE A 32 -3.48 4.66 10.89
C ILE A 32 -4.17 5.16 9.61
N PHE A 33 -3.41 5.53 8.59
CA PHE A 33 -3.91 6.10 7.34
C PHE A 33 -3.34 5.39 6.14
N ILE A 34 -4.11 5.33 5.06
CA ILE A 34 -3.64 4.92 3.74
C ILE A 34 -3.44 6.15 2.86
N VAL A 35 -2.34 6.18 2.14
CA VAL A 35 -1.99 7.21 1.17
C VAL A 35 -1.74 6.52 -0.16
N LEU A 36 -2.50 6.90 -1.18
CA LEU A 36 -2.38 6.33 -2.51
C LEU A 36 -1.26 7.02 -3.30
N GLN A 37 -0.56 6.26 -4.12
CA GLN A 37 0.39 6.75 -5.12
C GLN A 37 1.46 7.70 -4.55
N LYS A 38 1.97 7.37 -3.36
CA LYS A 38 2.92 8.19 -2.62
C LYS A 38 4.34 7.99 -3.15
N VAL A 39 5.06 9.08 -3.38
CA VAL A 39 6.51 9.03 -3.55
C VAL A 39 7.16 8.90 -2.17
N ILE A 40 7.96 7.86 -2.00
CA ILE A 40 8.76 7.58 -0.81
C ILE A 40 10.22 7.77 -1.19
N SER A 41 10.95 8.54 -0.37
CA SER A 41 12.39 8.76 -0.51
C SER A 41 13.08 8.16 0.70
N GLY A 42 13.97 7.20 0.46
CA GLY A 42 14.95 6.71 1.41
C GLY A 42 16.31 7.32 1.15
N GLU A 43 17.30 6.90 1.94
CA GLU A 43 18.69 7.37 1.86
C GLU A 43 19.32 7.06 0.49
N ASP A 44 19.04 5.87 -0.06
CA ASP A 44 19.66 5.38 -1.30
C ASP A 44 18.76 5.48 -2.53
N ALA A 45 17.44 5.64 -2.37
CA ALA A 45 16.49 5.58 -3.48
C ALA A 45 15.22 6.41 -3.25
N THR A 46 14.63 6.87 -4.35
CA THR A 46 13.28 7.44 -4.36
C THR A 46 12.40 6.65 -5.31
N GLY A 47 11.24 6.22 -4.84
CA GLY A 47 10.30 5.40 -5.61
C GLY A 47 8.85 5.78 -5.34
N ARG A 48 7.98 5.53 -6.33
CA ARG A 48 6.53 5.73 -6.17
C ARG A 48 5.88 4.40 -5.84
N VAL A 49 5.15 4.36 -4.73
CA VAL A 49 4.40 3.18 -4.29
C VAL A 49 2.91 3.40 -4.49
N ASP A 50 2.17 2.33 -4.79
CA ASP A 50 0.72 2.43 -5.00
C ASP A 50 -0.03 2.72 -3.70
N TYR A 51 0.44 2.14 -2.60
CA TYR A 51 -0.15 2.32 -1.28
C TYR A 51 0.95 2.48 -0.23
N ALA A 52 0.85 3.54 0.56
CA ALA A 52 1.63 3.72 1.79
C ALA A 52 0.68 3.73 2.98
N ILE A 53 0.96 2.91 3.99
CA ILE A 53 0.22 2.84 5.24
C ILE A 53 1.10 3.48 6.31
N LYS A 54 0.59 4.50 7.00
CA LYS A 54 1.34 5.26 8.01
C LYS A 54 0.53 5.52 9.26
N SER A 55 1.21 5.73 10.38
CA SER A 55 0.64 6.42 11.53
C SER A 55 0.79 7.95 11.33
N LEU A 56 0.53 8.73 12.38
CA LEU A 56 0.79 10.17 12.38
C LEU A 56 2.24 10.48 11.94
N GLU A 57 3.21 9.79 12.55
CA GLU A 57 4.63 10.10 12.41
C GLU A 57 5.40 9.05 11.60
N ASP A 58 4.96 7.79 11.61
CA ASP A 58 5.74 6.68 11.06
C ASP A 58 5.14 6.07 9.79
N LEU A 59 5.98 5.71 8.83
CA LEU A 59 5.61 4.82 7.75
C LEU A 59 5.60 3.38 8.29
N LEU A 60 4.45 2.72 8.25
CA LEU A 60 4.26 1.37 8.78
C LEU A 60 4.48 0.29 7.71
N CYS A 61 4.02 0.55 6.48
CA CYS A 61 4.07 -0.42 5.40
C CYS A 61 3.90 0.26 4.03
N ILE A 62 4.46 -0.35 2.98
CA ILE A 62 4.20 -0.02 1.58
C ILE A 62 3.72 -1.27 0.83
N THR A 63 2.86 -1.10 -0.16
CA THR A 63 2.46 -2.20 -1.04
C THR A 63 2.18 -1.73 -2.46
N GLU A 64 2.50 -2.58 -3.42
CA GLU A 64 2.30 -2.36 -4.86
C GLU A 64 1.16 -3.24 -5.39
N GLY A 65 0.27 -2.64 -6.17
CA GLY A 65 -0.81 -3.32 -6.84
C GLY A 65 -0.34 -3.98 -8.13
N LYS A 66 0.53 -5.01 -8.08
CA LYS A 66 1.08 -5.61 -9.30
C LYS A 66 0.16 -6.59 -10.04
N PRO A 67 0.06 -6.52 -11.39
CA PRO A 67 -0.74 -7.44 -12.18
C PRO A 67 -0.06 -8.78 -12.37
N CYS A 68 -0.58 -9.76 -11.64
CA CYS A 68 -0.17 -11.15 -11.63
C CYS A 68 1.24 -11.33 -11.06
N ASN A 69 1.42 -12.37 -10.25
CA ASN A 69 2.65 -12.68 -9.52
C ASN A 69 2.86 -11.89 -8.21
N ILE A 70 1.99 -12.16 -7.23
CA ILE A 70 2.05 -11.66 -5.83
C ILE A 70 3.47 -11.79 -5.24
N LYS A 71 4.21 -12.84 -5.60
CA LYS A 71 5.58 -13.08 -5.12
C LYS A 71 6.56 -11.97 -5.52
N ILE A 72 6.43 -11.43 -6.74
CA ILE A 72 7.30 -10.34 -7.22
C ILE A 72 6.98 -9.05 -6.46
N GLY A 73 5.70 -8.68 -6.34
CA GLY A 73 5.31 -7.50 -5.57
C GLY A 73 5.72 -7.59 -4.09
N TYR A 74 5.58 -8.78 -3.48
CA TYR A 74 6.02 -9.00 -2.11
C TYR A 74 7.54 -8.84 -1.94
N ALA A 75 8.35 -9.42 -2.84
CA ALA A 75 9.81 -9.30 -2.76
C ALA A 75 10.31 -7.86 -2.91
N GLN A 76 9.65 -7.03 -3.72
CA GLN A 76 10.01 -5.62 -3.87
C GLN A 76 9.74 -4.77 -2.64
N ASN A 77 8.73 -5.11 -1.84
CA ASN A 77 8.45 -4.40 -0.59
C ASN A 77 9.47 -4.72 0.51
N LEU A 78 10.26 -5.79 0.35
CA LEU A 78 11.27 -6.25 1.32
C LEU A 78 12.71 -5.85 0.95
N ALA A 79 12.92 -5.37 -0.27
CA ALA A 79 14.24 -4.96 -0.78
C ALA A 79 14.50 -3.49 -0.45
#